data_AF-A0AAN0KNX1-F1
#
_entry.id   AF-A0AAN0KNX1-F1
#
_cell.length_a   1.000
_cell.length_b   1.000
_cell.length_c   1.000
_cell.angle_alpha   90.00
_cell.angle_beta   90.00
_cell.angle_gamma   90.00
#
_symmetry.space_group_name_H-M   'P 1'
#
loop_
_entity.id
_entity.type
_entity.pdbx_description
1 polymer ?
#
loop_
_entity_poly.entity_id
_entity_poly.type
_entity_poly.pdbx_seq_one_letter_code
_entity_poly.pdbx_strand_id
1 'polypeptide(L)' 'MARFIVQSRTTGRFLCPTGDGGVEWVRSLREAGGGVITDEEMALQLVVDHADLDEEPTIVDLDLLGTAGDY' A
#
# COMPACT_ATOMS: atom_id res chain seq x y z
N MET A 1 9.96 -7.88 -10.20
CA MET A 1 9.15 -8.21 -9.00
C MET A 1 8.21 -7.06 -8.83
N ALA A 2 6.90 -7.31 -8.92
CA ALA A 2 5.90 -6.25 -8.81
C ALA A 2 5.97 -5.61 -7.41
N ARG A 3 5.66 -4.31 -7.34
CA ARG A 3 5.83 -3.51 -6.12
C ARG A 3 4.55 -2.74 -5.87
N PHE A 4 3.69 -3.27 -5.02
CA PHE A 4 2.42 -2.65 -4.67
C PHE A 4 2.54 -1.90 -3.36
N ILE A 5 1.82 -0.79 -3.25
CA ILE A 5 1.59 -0.09 -1.98
C ILE A 5 0.11 0.17 -1.83
N VAL A 6 -0.36 0.20 -0.59
CA VAL A 6 -1.73 0.58 -0.27
C VAL A 6 -1.70 2.01 0.27
N GLN A 7 -2.44 2.90 -0.35
CA GLN A 7 -2.54 4.30 0.03
C GLN A 7 -4.00 4.68 0.33
N SER A 8 -4.23 5.38 1.43
CA SER A 8 -5.51 6.03 1.72
C SER A 8 -5.63 7.31 0.89
N ARG A 9 -6.71 7.44 0.10
CA ARG A 9 -7.00 8.66 -0.64
C ARG A 9 -7.52 9.78 0.25
N THR A 10 -8.16 9.44 1.36
CA THR A 10 -8.71 10.41 2.33
C THR A 10 -7.60 11.07 3.14
N THR A 11 -6.66 10.27 3.67
CA THR A 11 -5.70 10.74 4.67
C THR A 11 -4.26 10.84 4.13
N GLY A 12 -4.00 10.26 2.96
CA GLY A 12 -2.68 10.20 2.34
C GLY A 12 -1.69 9.27 3.06
N ARG A 13 -2.18 8.47 4.02
CA ARG A 13 -1.37 7.46 4.72
C ARG A 13 -1.16 6.23 3.84
N PHE A 14 -0.16 5.44 4.18
CA PHE A 14 0.17 4.18 3.54
C PHE A 14 0.02 3.04 4.53
N LEU A 15 -0.64 1.97 4.12
CA LEU A 15 -0.75 0.76 4.92
C LEU A 15 0.50 -0.09 4.67
N CYS A 16 1.32 -0.25 5.70
CA CYS A 16 2.59 -0.96 5.62
C CYS A 16 2.60 -2.18 6.52
N PRO A 17 3.05 -3.36 6.03
CA PRO A 17 3.31 -4.48 6.90
C PRO A 17 4.47 -4.17 7.85
N THR A 18 4.22 -4.38 9.13
CA THR A 18 5.23 -4.31 10.19
C THR A 18 5.96 -5.65 10.27
N GLY A 19 7.24 -5.64 10.63
CA GLY A 19 8.04 -6.87 10.76
C GLY A 19 7.57 -7.84 11.84
N ASP A 20 6.63 -7.43 12.69
CA ASP A 20 6.03 -8.21 13.77
C ASP A 20 4.76 -8.98 13.34
N GLY A 21 4.40 -8.93 12.05
CA GLY A 21 3.25 -9.65 11.49
C GLY A 21 1.92 -8.90 11.54
N GLY A 22 1.91 -7.65 12.01
CA GLY A 22 0.79 -6.72 11.87
C GLY A 22 0.97 -5.74 10.71
N VAL A 23 0.01 -4.85 10.49
CA VAL A 23 0.16 -3.72 9.57
C VAL A 23 -0.13 -2.40 10.28
N GLU A 24 0.47 -1.32 9.80
CA GLU A 24 0.29 0.01 10.37
C GLU A 24 0.13 1.07 9.28
N TRP A 25 -0.75 2.03 9.53
CA TRP A 25 -0.92 3.22 8.69
C TRP A 25 0.13 4.27 9.01
N VAL A 26 1.09 4.41 8.11
CA VAL A 26 2.21 5.34 8.25
C VAL A 26 2.09 6.48 7.26
N ARG A 27 2.63 7.67 7.59
CA ARG A 27 2.69 8.79 6.64
C ARG A 27 3.91 8.75 5.72
N SER A 28 4.92 7.96 6.09
CA SER A 28 6.22 7.97 5.42
C SER A 28 6.70 6.54 5.20
N LEU A 29 6.65 6.09 3.95
CA LEU A 29 7.17 4.77 3.54
C LEU A 29 8.65 4.61 3.88
N ARG A 30 9.41 5.71 3.84
CA ARG A 30 10.83 5.73 4.19
C ARG A 30 11.07 5.40 5.66
N GLU A 31 10.25 5.95 6.55
CA GLU A 31 10.38 5.71 7.99
C GLU A 31 9.89 4.31 8.37
N ALA A 32 8.91 3.79 7.63
CA ALA A 32 8.38 2.43 7.81
C ALA A 32 9.24 1.32 7.19
N GLY A 33 10.44 1.63 6.68
CA GLY A 33 11.35 0.64 6.11
C GLY A 33 10.93 0.08 4.74
N GLY A 34 9.97 0.74 4.07
CA GLY A 34 9.44 0.32 2.78
C GLY A 34 8.31 -0.70 2.92
N GLY A 35 7.07 -0.23 3.03
CA GLY A 35 5.86 -1.06 3.02
C GLY A 35 5.46 -1.53 1.63
N VAL A 36 6.42 -2.05 0.87
CA VAL A 36 6.18 -2.58 -0.47
C VAL A 36 5.70 -4.02 -0.35
N ILE A 37 4.53 -4.26 -0.90
CA ILE A 37 3.91 -5.58 -0.97
C ILE A 37 4.24 -6.14 -2.35
N THR A 38 4.81 -7.33 -2.41
CA THR A 38 5.25 -7.94 -3.68
C THR A 38 4.16 -8.77 -4.37
N ASP A 39 2.98 -8.82 -3.77
CA ASP A 39 1.87 -9.67 -4.15
C ASP A 39 0.55 -8.88 -4.11
N GLU A 40 -0.18 -8.85 -5.23
CA GLU A 40 -1.41 -8.06 -5.36
C GLU A 40 -2.55 -8.63 -4.48
N GLU A 41 -2.69 -9.95 -4.42
CA GLU A 41 -3.72 -10.60 -3.61
C GLU A 41 -3.50 -10.30 -2.13
N MET A 42 -2.25 -10.32 -1.67
CA MET A 42 -1.90 -9.89 -0.31
C MET A 42 -2.26 -8.42 -0.08
N ALA A 43 -1.99 -7.52 -1.03
CA ALA A 43 -2.36 -6.11 -0.90
C ALA A 43 -3.88 -5.92 -0.79
N LEU A 44 -4.65 -6.67 -1.58
CA LEU A 44 -6.11 -6.66 -1.51
C LEU A 44 -6.63 -7.18 -0.17
N GLN A 45 -6.05 -8.29 0.32
CA GLN A 45 -6.41 -8.84 1.64
C GLN A 45 -6.13 -7.83 2.75
N LEU A 46 -4.99 -7.13 2.71
CA LEU A 46 -4.64 -6.10 3.69
C LEU A 46 -5.62 -4.92 3.66
N VAL A 47 -6.05 -4.50 2.47
CA VAL A 47 -7.10 -3.49 2.31
C VAL A 47 -8.42 -3.96 2.92
N VAL A 48 -8.84 -5.20 2.64
CA VAL A 48 -10.11 -5.73 3.14
C VAL A 48 -10.09 -5.89 4.67
N ASP A 49 -8.97 -6.29 5.25
CA ASP A 49 -8.86 -6.58 6.68
C ASP A 49 -8.59 -5.31 7.54
N HIS A 50 -7.87 -4.33 7.00
CA HIS A 50 -7.36 -3.19 7.77
C HIS A 50 -7.77 -1.81 7.27
N ALA A 51 -8.36 -1.68 6.08
CA ALA A 51 -8.81 -0.39 5.61
C ALA A 51 -10.23 -0.10 6.10
N ASP A 52 -10.38 1.07 6.71
CA ASP A 52 -11.68 1.60 7.07
C ASP A 52 -12.42 2.11 5.81
N LEU A 53 -13.76 2.00 5.80
CA LEU A 53 -14.59 2.44 4.67
C LEU A 53 -14.41 3.92 4.35
N ASP A 54 -14.03 4.72 5.35
CA ASP A 54 -13.82 6.17 5.24
C ASP A 54 -12.43 6.54 4.67
N GLU A 55 -11.45 5.62 4.68
CA GLU A 55 -10.08 5.93 4.24
C GLU A 55 -9.87 5.83 2.73
N GLU A 56 -10.83 5.30 1.97
CA GLU A 56 -10.75 5.09 0.52
C GLU A 56 -9.38 4.48 0.11
N PRO A 57 -9.10 3.24 0.54
CA PRO A 57 -7.85 2.55 0.24
C PRO A 57 -7.72 2.26 -1.26
N THR A 58 -6.57 2.63 -1.82
CA THR A 58 -6.20 2.36 -3.21
C THR A 58 -4.89 1.58 -3.24
N ILE A 59 -4.86 0.52 -4.04
CA ILE A 59 -3.64 -0.22 -4.35
C ILE A 59 -2.95 0.50 -5.51
N VAL A 60 -1.70 0.88 -5.32
CA VAL A 60 -0.86 1.54 -6.32
C VAL A 60 0.28 0.60 -6.70
N ASP A 61 0.40 0.29 -7.99
CA ASP A 61 1.52 -0.46 -8.55
C ASP A 61 2.67 0.50 -8.90
N LEU A 62 3.75 0.42 -8.14
CA LEU A 62 4.99 1.19 -8.33
C LEU A 62 5.83 0.70 -9.51
N ASP A 63 5.56 -0.49 -10.04
CA ASP A 63 6.21 -0.97 -11.26
C ASP A 63 5.55 -0.39 -12.51
N LEU A 64 4.25 -0.10 -12.44
CA LEU A 64 3.53 0.64 -13.48
C LEU A 64 3.76 2.15 -13.40
N LEU A 65 4.04 2.67 -12.20
CA LEU A 65 4.30 4.09 -11.97
C LEU A 65 5.62 4.53 -12.64
N GLY A 66 5.51 5.11 -13.83
CA GLY A 66 6.66 5.56 -14.64
C GLY A 66 7.04 4.64 -15.82
N THR A 67 6.23 3.62 -16.14
CA THR A 67 6.34 2.90 -17.42
C THR A 67 5.36 3.46 -18.46
N ALA A 68 5.63 3.20 -19.75
CA ALA A 68 4.93 3.79 -20.89
C ALA A 68 3.41 3.46 -21.02
N GLY A 69 2.81 2.83 -20.01
CA GLY A 69 1.36 2.58 -19.90
C GLY A 69 0.58 3.70 -19.19
N ASP A 70 1.23 4.83 -18.86
CA ASP A 70 0.63 6.01 -18.20
C ASP A 70 -0.22 6.89 -19.15
N TYR A 71 -0.94 6.30 -20.13
CA TYR A 71 -1.80 7.06 -21.06
C TYR A 71 -3.13 6.35 -21.39
#